data_AF-A0A0B7AHF6-F1
#
_entry.id   AF-A0A0B7AHF6-F1
#
_cell.length_a   1.000
_cell.length_b   1.000
_cell.length_c   1.000
_cell.angle_alpha   90.00
_cell.angle_beta   90.00
_cell.angle_gamma   90.00
#
_symmetry.space_group_name_H-M   'P 1'
#
loop_
_entity.id
_entity.type
_entity.pdbx_description
1 polymer ?
#
loop_
_entity_poly.entity_id
_entity_poly.type
_entity_poly.pdbx_seq_one_letter_code
_entity_poly.pdbx_strand_id
1 'polypeptide(L)' 'MALDLVTELLRVFTKEALSRAAVQAKDEGDARVTIEHLEKILPQLLLDM' A
#
# COMPACT_ATOMS: atom_id res chain seq x y z
N MET A 1 17.37 -1.02 18.23
CA MET A 1 16.33 -0.88 19.29
C MET A 1 14.97 -1.18 18.66
N ALA A 2 13.94 -1.63 19.39
CA ALA A 2 12.64 -2.00 18.79
C ALA A 2 12.02 -0.87 17.92
N LEU A 3 12.31 0.39 18.27
CA LEU A 3 11.91 1.58 17.52
C LEU A 3 12.43 1.59 16.07
N ASP A 4 13.69 1.19 15.85
CA ASP A 4 14.29 1.21 14.51
C ASP A 4 13.61 0.19 13.60
N LEU A 5 13.31 -0.99 14.15
CA LEU A 5 12.61 -2.05 13.43
C LEU A 5 11.18 -1.64 13.09
N VAL A 6 10.45 -1.05 14.02
CA VAL A 6 9.09 -0.54 13.77
C VAL A 6 9.10 0.59 12.74
N THR A 7 10.11 1.45 12.76
CA THR A 7 10.28 2.52 11.77
C THR A 7 10.46 1.95 10.37
N GLU A 8 11.31 0.94 10.22
CA GLU A 8 11.52 0.29 8.92
C GLU A 8 10.31 -0.54 8.48
N LEU A 9 9.61 -1.20 9.40
CA LEU A 9 8.33 -1.87 9.11
C LEU A 9 7.31 -0.88 8.54
N LEU A 10 7.10 0.28 9.20
CA LEU A 10 6.17 1.30 8.72
C LEU A 10 6.58 1.88 7.37
N ARG A 11 7.89 2.04 7.12
CA ARG A 11 8.42 2.47 5.83
C ARG A 11 8.08 1.46 4.73
N VAL A 12 8.32 0.17 4.97
CA VAL A 12 8.05 -0.90 3.99
C VAL A 12 6.55 -1.03 3.76
N PHE A 13 5.75 -1.04 4.83
CA PHE A 13 4.29 -1.09 4.74
C PHE A 13 3.72 0.06 3.88
N THR A 14 4.17 1.29 4.12
CA THR A 14 3.70 2.46 3.36
C THR A 14 4.06 2.37 1.88
N LYS A 15 5.27 1.87 1.57
CA LYS A 15 5.70 1.66 0.17
C LYS A 15 4.88 0.58 -0.52
N GLU A 16 4.59 -0.51 0.17
CA GLU A 16 3.80 -1.60 -0.37
C GLU A 16 2.36 -1.15 -0.66
N ALA A 17 1.74 -0.43 0.27
CA ALA A 17 0.40 0.14 0.10
C ALA A 17 0.32 1.04 -1.16
N LEU A 18 1.28 1.95 -1.32
CA LEU A 18 1.34 2.85 -2.48
C LEU A 18 1.61 2.10 -3.80
N SER A 19 2.52 1.12 -3.78
CA SER A 19 2.85 0.32 -4.95
C SER A 19 1.61 -0.44 -5.47
N ARG A 20 0.90 -1.12 -4.58
CA ARG A 20 -0.31 -1.87 -4.92
C ARG A 20 -1.45 -0.97 -5.37
N ALA A 21 -1.68 0.16 -4.70
CA ALA A 21 -2.69 1.12 -5.11
C ALA A 21 -2.37 1.75 -6.49
N ALA A 22 -1.09 1.94 -6.83
CA ALA A 22 -0.67 2.39 -8.15
C ALA A 22 -0.89 1.33 -9.25
N VAL A 23 -0.64 0.04 -8.93
CA VAL A 23 -0.98 -1.06 -9.83
C VAL A 23 -2.50 -1.13 -10.04
N GLN A 24 -3.29 -1.05 -8.97
CA GLN A 24 -4.75 -1.04 -9.06
C GLN A 24 -5.27 0.11 -9.93
N ALA A 25 -4.75 1.32 -9.77
CA ALA A 25 -5.10 2.46 -10.61
C ALA A 25 -4.77 2.21 -12.09
N LYS A 26 -3.58 1.67 -12.36
CA LYS A 26 -3.14 1.34 -13.72
C LYS A 26 -4.03 0.28 -14.37
N ASP A 27 -4.41 -0.75 -13.61
CA ASP A 27 -5.27 -1.84 -14.09
C ASP A 27 -6.69 -1.35 -14.40
N GLU A 28 -7.14 -0.29 -13.72
CA GLU A 28 -8.41 0.38 -13.98
C GLU A 28 -8.31 1.47 -15.08
N GLY A 29 -7.10 1.75 -15.58
CA GLY A 29 -6.87 2.76 -16.62
C GLY A 29 -6.82 4.20 -16.10
N ASP A 30 -6.77 4.39 -14.79
CA ASP A 30 -6.75 5.69 -14.15
C ASP A 30 -5.35 6.32 -14.14
N ALA A 31 -5.30 7.62 -14.47
CA ALA A 31 -4.04 8.38 -14.51
C ALA A 31 -3.53 8.75 -13.11
N ARG A 32 -4.31 8.55 -12.05
CA ARG A 32 -3.98 8.93 -10.68
C ARG A 32 -4.47 7.88 -9.69
N VAL A 33 -3.68 7.68 -8.63
CA VAL A 33 -4.12 6.89 -7.49
C VAL A 33 -5.16 7.69 -6.70
N THR A 34 -6.29 7.06 -6.41
CA THR A 34 -7.37 7.58 -5.59
C THR A 34 -7.51 6.72 -4.34
N ILE A 35 -8.37 7.14 -3.41
CA ILE A 35 -8.64 6.35 -2.20
C ILE A 35 -9.33 5.02 -2.51
N GLU A 36 -10.16 4.96 -3.56
CA GLU A 36 -10.86 3.73 -3.95
C GLU A 36 -9.87 2.62 -4.35
N HIS A 37 -8.78 2.97 -5.04
CA HIS A 37 -7.73 2.00 -5.38
C HIS A 37 -7.06 1.40 -4.13
N LEU A 38 -6.87 2.22 -3.09
CA LEU A 38 -6.33 1.75 -1.81
C LEU A 38 -7.35 0.87 -1.08
N GLU A 39 -8.62 1.26 -1.03
CA GLU A 39 -9.69 0.49 -0.38
C GLU A 39 -9.86 -0.90 -1.01
N LYS A 40 -9.69 -1.02 -2.34
CA LYS A 40 -9.75 -2.30 -3.07
C LYS A 40 -8.62 -3.26 -2.68
N ILE A 41 -7.40 -2.75 -2.47
CA ILE A 41 -6.25 -3.59 -2.08
C ILE A 41 -6.09 -3.75 -0.57
N LEU A 42 -6.81 -2.95 0.23
CA LEU A 42 -6.69 -2.90 1.69
C LEU A 42 -6.88 -4.26 2.38
N PRO A 43 -7.86 -5.11 2.01
CA PRO A 43 -8.03 -6.41 2.65
C PRO A 43 -6.78 -7.28 2.54
N GLN A 44 -6.19 -7.36 1.33
CA GLN A 44 -4.99 -8.17 1.11
C GLN A 44 -3.75 -7.52 1.75
N LEU A 45 -3.64 -6.20 1.70
CA LEU A 45 -2.54 -5.48 2.34
C LEU A 45 -2.46 -5.75 3.84
N LEU A 46 -3.61 -5.82 4.53
CA LEU A 46 -3.67 -6.11 5.97
C LEU A 46 -3.44 -7.60 6.29
N LEU A 47 -3.74 -8.51 5.37
CA LEU A 47 -3.47 -9.95 5.52
C LEU A 47 -1.98 -10.28 5.38
N ASP A 48 -1.25 -9.49 4.59
CA ASP A 48 0.19 -9.69 4.36
C ASP A 48 1.08 -9.08 5.45
N MET A 49 0.49 -8.30 6.37
CA MET A 49 1.19 -7.70 7.51
C MET A 49 1.50 -8.70 8.63
#